data_AF-A0A4Y2M9B7-F1
#
_entry.id   AF-A0A4Y2M9B7-F1
#
_cell.length_a   1.000
_cell.length_b   1.000
_cell.length_c   1.000
_cell.angle_alpha   90.00
_cell.angle_beta   90.00
_cell.angle_gamma   90.00
#
_symmetry.space_group_name_H-M   'P 1'
#
loop_
_entity.id
_entity.type
_entity.pdbx_description
1 polymer ?
#
loop_
_entity_poly.entity_id
_entity_poly.type
_entity_poly.pdbx_seq_one_letter_code
_entity_poly.pdbx_strand_id
1 'polypeptide(L)'
;MKSDFLAIALVDGYPELSFNLRKQNDILTVKSDRKVDDGIWHTVSFHRKKRLGEIRVDKIHSVSNMTDSGTTDLNTDGVLWIGGSPVMPLGLPLAYYEGFKGCIDSIIVDKSPIHQILSGEQDIHFCAHSKIRR
;
A
#
# COMPACT_ATOMS: atom_id res chain seq x y z
N MET A 1 -7.86 3.01 -21.49
CA MET A 1 -8.66 3.60 -20.40
C MET A 1 -7.80 3.59 -19.14
N LYS A 2 -7.74 4.68 -18.37
CA LYS A 2 -7.21 4.63 -16.99
C LYS A 2 -8.18 3.78 -16.17
N SER A 3 -7.70 2.68 -15.61
CA SER A 3 -8.47 1.89 -14.63
C SER A 3 -8.25 2.47 -13.24
N ASP A 4 -9.27 2.36 -12.40
CA ASP A 4 -9.16 2.69 -10.99
C ASP A 4 -8.11 1.80 -10.34
N PHE A 5 -7.35 2.37 -9.43
CA PHE A 5 -6.35 1.62 -8.68
C PHE A 5 -6.20 2.20 -7.27
N LEU A 6 -5.70 1.36 -6.38
CA LEU A 6 -5.16 1.76 -5.10
C LEU A 6 -3.86 0.98 -4.92
N ALA A 7 -2.77 1.69 -4.66
CA ALA A 7 -1.46 1.10 -4.52
C ALA A 7 -0.71 1.71 -3.34
N ILE A 8 0.12 0.88 -2.72
CA ILE A 8 0.96 1.23 -1.59
C ILE A 8 2.41 0.90 -1.94
N ALA A 9 3.34 1.79 -1.62
CA ALA A 9 4.77 1.56 -1.77
C ALA A 9 5.56 2.25 -0.65
N LEU A 10 6.83 1.88 -0.51
CA LEU A 10 7.80 2.65 0.28
C LEU A 10 8.61 3.55 -0.66
N VAL A 11 8.37 4.86 -0.60
CA VAL A 11 9.08 5.85 -1.42
C VAL A 11 10.14 6.54 -0.56
N ASP A 12 11.42 6.23 -0.79
CA ASP A 12 12.56 6.69 0.01
C ASP A 12 12.46 6.30 1.51
N GLY A 13 11.88 5.12 1.77
CA GLY A 13 11.63 4.59 3.11
C GLY A 13 10.32 5.04 3.77
N TYR A 14 9.58 5.95 3.13
CA TYR A 14 8.29 6.44 3.64
C TYR A 14 7.12 5.67 3.04
N PRO A 15 6.18 5.17 3.85
CA PRO A 15 4.92 4.62 3.34
C PRO A 15 4.13 5.65 2.54
N GLU A 16 3.69 5.28 1.35
CA GLU A 16 2.93 6.12 0.43
C GLU A 16 1.72 5.37 -0.11
N LEU A 17 0.55 6.02 -0.05
CA LEU A 17 -0.72 5.57 -0.61
C LEU A 17 -1.01 6.43 -1.83
N SER A 18 -1.15 5.77 -2.99
CA SER A 18 -1.56 6.42 -4.22
C SER A 18 -2.81 5.74 -4.78
N PHE A 19 -3.84 6.51 -5.13
CA PHE A 19 -5.03 5.97 -5.76
C PHE A 19 -5.64 6.95 -6.77
N ASN A 20 -6.32 6.41 -7.77
CA ASN A 20 -7.10 7.18 -8.73
C ASN A 20 -8.51 6.60 -8.82
N LEU A 21 -9.49 7.49 -8.90
CA LEU A 21 -10.91 7.15 -9.07
C LEU A 21 -11.36 7.65 -10.45
N ARG A 22 -12.11 6.84 -11.19
CA ARG A 22 -12.51 6.98 -12.61
C ARG A 22 -12.64 8.38 -13.24
N LYS A 23 -13.13 9.39 -12.51
CA LYS A 23 -13.30 10.77 -13.00
C LYS A 23 -12.22 11.75 -12.53
N GLN A 24 -11.12 11.27 -11.96
CA GLN A 24 -10.00 12.10 -11.50
C GLN A 24 -8.91 12.13 -12.57
N ASN A 25 -8.57 13.34 -13.00
CA ASN A 25 -7.46 13.55 -13.92
C ASN A 25 -6.13 13.19 -13.23
N ASP A 26 -6.04 13.52 -11.94
CA ASP A 26 -4.84 13.38 -11.12
C ASP A 26 -4.92 12.18 -10.18
N ILE A 27 -3.74 11.67 -9.81
CA ILE A 27 -3.58 10.63 -8.79
C ILE A 27 -3.53 11.33 -7.44
N LEU A 28 -4.34 10.89 -6.47
CA LEU A 28 -4.18 11.35 -5.09
C LEU A 28 -3.05 10.55 -4.44
N THR A 29 -2.10 11.26 -3.86
CA THR A 29 -1.00 10.68 -3.08
C THR A 29 -1.03 11.21 -1.65
N VAL A 30 -0.88 10.28 -0.70
CA VAL A 30 -0.65 10.56 0.72
C VAL A 30 0.68 9.91 1.06
N LYS A 31 1.64 10.68 1.58
CA LYS A 31 2.94 10.16 2.01
C LYS A 31 3.08 10.35 3.52
N SER A 32 3.55 9.34 4.22
CA SER A 32 3.84 9.44 5.65
C SER A 32 4.97 10.44 5.92
N ASP A 33 4.97 11.02 7.11
CA ASP A 33 6.07 11.80 7.67
C ASP A 33 7.11 10.92 8.41
N ARG A 34 6.90 9.60 8.44
CA ARG A 34 7.77 8.62 9.09
C ARG A 34 8.34 7.60 8.11
N LYS A 35 9.62 7.32 8.31
CA LYS A 35 10.31 6.22 7.67
C LYS A 35 10.04 4.90 8.39
N VAL A 36 10.11 3.81 7.66
CA VAL A 36 9.94 2.44 8.17
C VAL A 36 11.03 1.49 7.65
N ASP A 37 12.11 2.03 7.09
CA ASP A 37 13.23 1.31 6.47
C ASP A 37 14.43 1.14 7.42
N ASP A 38 14.20 1.18 8.73
CA ASP A 38 15.22 1.06 9.77
C ASP A 38 15.54 -0.40 10.18
N GLY A 39 14.87 -1.37 9.56
CA GLY A 39 15.10 -2.80 9.77
C GLY A 39 14.36 -3.40 10.97
N ILE A 40 13.45 -2.66 11.63
CA ILE A 40 12.56 -3.22 12.66
C ILE A 40 11.11 -3.31 12.15
N TRP A 41 10.27 -4.04 12.89
CA TRP A 41 8.87 -4.22 12.55
C TRP A 41 8.06 -2.96 12.82
N HIS A 42 7.36 -2.47 11.80
CA HIS A 42 6.39 -1.38 11.89
C HIS A 42 4.98 -1.85 11.56
N THR A 43 3.98 -1.24 12.21
CA THR A 43 2.58 -1.41 11.81
C THR A 43 2.15 -0.21 10.98
N VAL A 44 1.78 -0.43 9.72
CA VAL A 44 1.25 0.63 8.85
C VAL A 44 -0.18 0.31 8.46
N SER A 45 -1.10 1.23 8.74
CA SER A 45 -2.50 1.13 8.34
C SER A 45 -2.85 2.18 7.30
N PHE A 46 -3.53 1.75 6.25
CA PHE A 46 -4.02 2.60 5.18
C PHE A 46 -5.54 2.60 5.23
N HIS A 47 -6.14 3.78 5.26
CA HIS A 47 -7.59 3.93 5.26
C HIS A 47 -8.02 4.82 4.11
N ARG A 48 -9.05 4.39 3.38
CA ARG A 48 -9.73 5.22 2.39
C ARG A 48 -11.19 5.37 2.76
N LYS A 49 -11.66 6.62 2.81
CA LYS A 49 -13.08 6.96 2.95
C LYS A 49 -13.50 7.87 1.82
N LYS A 50 -14.18 7.33 0.81
CA LYS A 50 -14.52 8.05 -0.43
C LYS A 50 -13.24 8.61 -1.07
N ARG A 51 -13.05 9.93 -1.03
CA ARG A 51 -11.91 10.66 -1.60
C ARG A 51 -10.77 10.92 -0.61
N LEU A 52 -11.00 10.65 0.68
CA LEU A 52 -10.00 10.80 1.73
C LEU A 52 -9.11 9.56 1.75
N GLY A 53 -7.79 9.76 1.68
CA GLY A 53 -6.78 8.78 2.05
C GLY A 53 -6.13 9.16 3.38
N GLU A 54 -5.87 8.17 4.22
CA GLU A 54 -5.14 8.31 5.48
C GLU A 54 -4.11 7.19 5.60
N ILE A 55 -2.91 7.55 6.07
CA ILE A 55 -1.85 6.63 6.46
C ILE A 55 -1.61 6.84 7.94
N ARG A 56 -1.50 5.75 8.70
CA ARG A 56 -1.05 5.78 10.09
C ARG A 56 0.07 4.78 10.31
N VAL A 57 1.19 5.25 10.84
CA VAL A 57 2.39 4.47 11.20
C VAL A 57 2.45 4.31 12.72
N ASP A 58 2.63 3.08 13.18
CA ASP A 58 2.76 2.65 14.57
C ASP A 58 1.67 3.20 15.50
N LYS A 59 0.46 3.33 14.95
CA LYS A 59 -0.75 3.86 15.60
C LYS A 59 -0.68 5.34 16.04
N ILE A 60 0.47 6.01 15.92
CA ILE A 60 0.72 7.34 16.49
C ILE A 60 0.82 8.41 15.39
N HIS A 61 1.49 8.11 14.29
CA HIS A 61 1.79 9.11 13.26
C HIS A 61 0.79 9.01 12.11
N SER A 62 -0.08 10.01 11.97
CA SER A 62 -1.18 10.00 11.00
C SER A 62 -1.07 11.15 10.01
N VAL A 63 -1.11 10.85 8.72
CA VAL A 63 -1.15 11.82 7.63
C VAL A 63 -2.35 11.51 6.75
N SER A 64 -3.09 12.54 6.33
CA SER A 64 -4.22 12.37 5.42
C SER A 64 -4.23 13.43 4.33
N ASN A 65 -4.84 13.08 3.19
CA ASN A 65 -5.09 14.01 2.10
C ASN A 65 -6.41 13.64 1.43
N MET A 66 -7.04 14.59 0.75
CA MET A 66 -8.31 14.38 0.06
C MET A 66 -8.35 15.22 -1.21
N THR A 67 -9.08 14.71 -2.21
CA THR A 67 -9.44 15.48 -3.41
C THR A 67 -10.77 16.19 -3.22
N ASP A 68 -10.84 17.45 -3.66
CA ASP A 68 -12.02 18.29 -3.48
C ASP A 68 -13.25 17.78 -4.25
N SER A 69 -13.01 17.24 -5.45
CA SER A 69 -14.06 16.81 -6.37
C SER A 69 -13.73 15.49 -7.09
N GLY A 70 -14.72 14.94 -7.79
CA GLY A 70 -14.62 13.67 -8.50
C GLY A 70 -15.45 12.54 -7.87
N THR A 71 -15.35 11.37 -8.47
CA THR A 71 -16.03 10.14 -8.02
C THR A 71 -15.53 9.67 -6.66
N THR A 72 -16.33 8.84 -6.00
CA THR A 72 -16.00 8.26 -4.69
C THR A 72 -15.76 6.76 -4.74
N ASP A 73 -16.26 6.13 -5.80
CA ASP A 73 -16.22 4.69 -5.98
C ASP A 73 -14.89 4.28 -6.57
N LEU A 74 -14.35 3.17 -6.06
CA LEU A 74 -13.14 2.54 -6.54
C LEU A 74 -13.57 1.24 -7.23
N ASN A 75 -13.52 1.22 -8.55
CA ASN A 75 -13.96 0.09 -9.36
C ASN A 75 -12.78 -0.73 -9.87
N THR A 76 -12.31 -1.67 -9.05
CA THR A 76 -11.25 -2.64 -9.40
C THR A 76 -11.86 -4.00 -9.74
N ASP A 77 -11.07 -4.89 -10.33
CA ASP A 77 -11.42 -6.30 -10.50
C ASP A 77 -11.35 -7.10 -9.17
N GLY A 78 -10.96 -6.45 -8.08
CA GLY A 78 -10.83 -7.05 -6.75
C GLY A 78 -9.54 -7.85 -6.54
N VAL A 79 -8.64 -7.88 -7.52
CA VAL A 79 -7.36 -8.60 -7.39
C VAL A 79 -6.41 -7.79 -6.50
N LEU A 80 -5.87 -8.44 -5.47
CA LEU A 80 -4.87 -7.88 -4.59
C LEU A 80 -3.49 -8.47 -4.89
N TRP A 81 -2.53 -7.60 -5.17
CA TRP A 81 -1.14 -7.95 -5.36
C TRP A 81 -0.31 -7.52 -4.13
N ILE A 82 0.53 -8.42 -3.64
CA ILE A 82 1.41 -8.19 -2.48
C ILE A 82 2.85 -8.40 -2.92
N GLY A 83 3.74 -7.51 -2.50
CA GLY A 83 5.17 -7.59 -2.86
C GLY A 83 5.50 -6.98 -4.23
N GLY A 84 4.52 -6.78 -5.10
CA GLY A 84 4.66 -6.17 -6.41
C GLY A 84 3.46 -6.51 -7.29
N SER A 85 3.26 -5.77 -8.38
CA SER A 85 2.18 -6.02 -9.34
C SER A 85 2.76 -6.11 -10.75
N PRO A 86 2.30 -7.06 -11.59
CA PRO A 86 2.73 -7.13 -13.00
C PRO A 86 2.22 -5.95 -13.82
N VAL A 87 1.19 -5.26 -13.35
CA VAL A 87 0.57 -4.13 -14.04
C VAL A 87 0.39 -2.99 -13.06
N MET A 88 0.97 -1.83 -13.39
CA MET A 88 0.81 -0.59 -12.65
C MET A 88 0.59 0.58 -13.63
N PRO A 89 -0.25 1.56 -13.28
CA PRO A 89 -0.44 2.74 -14.10
C PRO A 89 0.84 3.57 -14.16
N LEU A 90 1.02 4.34 -15.24
CA LEU A 90 2.13 5.27 -15.39
C LEU A 90 1.96 6.50 -14.49
N GLY A 91 3.06 7.18 -14.19
CA GLY A 91 3.08 8.46 -13.47
C GLY A 91 3.23 8.32 -11.95
N LEU A 92 3.59 7.14 -11.45
CA LEU A 92 3.95 6.92 -10.05
C LEU A 92 5.48 6.98 -9.87
N PRO A 93 5.97 7.20 -8.63
CA PRO A 93 7.39 7.05 -8.31
C PRO A 93 7.93 5.65 -8.66
N LEU A 94 9.24 5.56 -8.93
CA LEU A 94 9.91 4.31 -9.35
C LEU A 94 9.66 3.14 -8.39
N ALA A 95 9.57 3.40 -7.08
CA ALA A 95 9.35 2.40 -6.04
C ALA A 95 8.07 1.56 -6.23
N TYR A 96 7.05 2.08 -6.93
CA TYR A 96 5.83 1.31 -7.25
C TYR A 96 6.07 0.19 -8.28
N TYR A 97 7.19 0.22 -9.00
CA TYR A 97 7.51 -0.73 -10.07
C TYR A 97 8.66 -1.69 -9.71
N GLU A 98 9.41 -1.45 -8.63
CA GLU A 98 10.59 -2.25 -8.26
C GLU A 98 10.28 -3.48 -7.37
N GLY A 99 9.05 -3.56 -6.87
CA GLY A 99 8.65 -4.58 -5.90
C GLY A 99 9.21 -4.32 -4.50
N PHE A 100 8.51 -4.83 -3.49
CA PHE A 100 8.90 -4.70 -2.10
C PHE A 100 10.00 -5.72 -1.74
N LYS A 101 11.03 -5.23 -1.05
CA LYS A 101 12.13 -6.05 -0.53
C LYS A 101 12.15 -5.94 0.98
N GLY A 102 11.64 -6.96 1.66
CA GLY A 102 11.57 -7.00 3.12
C GLY A 102 10.62 -8.07 3.61
N CYS A 103 10.09 -7.86 4.80
CA CYS A 103 9.20 -8.78 5.49
C CYS A 103 7.81 -8.18 5.65
N ILE A 104 6.78 -8.94 5.30
CA ILE A 104 5.38 -8.58 5.56
C ILE A 104 4.77 -9.69 6.39
N ASP A 105 4.06 -9.31 7.45
CA ASP A 105 3.29 -10.21 8.30
C ASP A 105 1.92 -9.57 8.62
N SER A 106 0.94 -10.40 8.96
CA SER A 106 -0.36 -9.97 9.50
C SER A 106 -1.13 -8.99 8.61
N ILE A 107 -1.29 -9.31 7.33
CA ILE A 107 -2.07 -8.50 6.38
C ILE A 107 -3.56 -8.62 6.69
N ILE A 108 -4.22 -7.47 6.88
CA ILE A 108 -5.66 -7.36 7.14
C ILE A 108 -6.25 -6.37 6.13
N VAL A 109 -7.26 -6.81 5.38
CA VAL A 109 -8.00 -5.98 4.42
C VAL A 109 -9.47 -5.98 4.83
N ASP A 110 -10.07 -4.79 4.97
CA ASP A 110 -11.45 -4.62 5.43
C ASP A 110 -11.80 -5.45 6.69
N LYS A 111 -10.88 -5.44 7.66
CA LYS A 111 -10.96 -6.18 8.94
C LYS A 111 -10.90 -7.71 8.82
N SER A 112 -10.65 -8.23 7.63
CA SER A 112 -10.47 -9.65 7.38
C SER A 112 -8.98 -9.96 7.19
N PRO A 113 -8.37 -10.83 8.02
CA PRO A 113 -7.02 -11.29 7.77
C PRO A 113 -6.93 -12.07 6.46
N ILE A 114 -5.83 -11.89 5.73
CA ILE A 114 -5.57 -12.66 4.52
C ILE A 114 -4.77 -13.90 4.91
N HIS A 115 -5.40 -15.08 4.76
CA HIS A 115 -4.80 -16.37 5.08
C HIS A 115 -4.45 -17.21 3.85
N GLN A 116 -4.91 -16.80 2.66
CA GLN A 116 -4.73 -17.56 1.42
C GLN A 116 -3.96 -16.72 0.41
N ILE A 117 -2.75 -17.16 0.07
CA ILE A 117 -2.06 -16.72 -1.13
C ILE A 117 -2.66 -17.54 -2.27
N LEU A 118 -3.55 -16.93 -3.05
CA LEU A 118 -4.32 -17.63 -4.08
C LEU A 118 -3.46 -18.07 -5.27
N SER A 119 -2.39 -17.34 -5.56
CA SER A 119 -1.41 -17.62 -6.62
C SER A 119 -0.17 -16.74 -6.38
N GLY A 120 1.01 -17.24 -6.72
CA GLY A 120 2.26 -16.50 -6.65
C GLY A 120 3.21 -16.98 -7.74
N GLU A 121 3.87 -16.04 -8.41
CA GLU A 121 4.86 -16.34 -9.45
C GLU A 121 6.26 -16.60 -8.86
N GLN A 122 6.46 -16.24 -7.58
CA GLN A 122 7.71 -16.41 -6.84
C GLN A 122 7.53 -17.33 -5.64
N ASP A 123 8.62 -18.00 -5.26
CA ASP A 123 8.70 -18.83 -4.06
C ASP A 123 8.40 -18.01 -2.79
N ILE A 124 7.66 -18.60 -1.86
CA ILE A 124 7.40 -17.99 -0.55
C ILE A 124 8.67 -18.12 0.29
N HIS A 125 9.36 -17.00 0.51
CA HIS A 125 10.49 -16.92 1.42
C HIS A 125 10.06 -16.45 2.80
N PHE A 126 10.35 -17.23 3.82
CA PHE A 126 10.14 -16.82 5.20
C PHE A 126 11.27 -15.91 5.66
N CYS A 127 10.90 -14.85 6.37
CA CYS A 127 11.86 -13.96 6.97
C CYS A 127 12.71 -14.71 8.00
N ALA A 128 14.02 -14.47 7.96
CA ALA A 128 14.89 -14.91 9.03
C ALA A 128 14.33 -14.32 10.33
N HIS A 129 13.87 -15.16 11.25
CA HIS A 129 13.57 -14.71 12.60
C HIS A 129 14.87 -14.10 13.12
N SER A 130 14.95 -12.75 13.14
CA SER A 130 15.86 -12.05 14.03
C SER A 130 15.61 -12.66 15.39
N LYS A 131 16.58 -13.43 15.91
CA LYS A 131 16.47 -14.16 17.18
C LYS A 131 15.78 -13.28 18.21
N ILE A 132 14.48 -13.47 18.41
CA ILE A 132 13.73 -12.83 19.47
C ILE A 132 14.31 -13.49 20.72
N ARG A 133 15.28 -12.83 21.36
CA ARG A 133 15.74 -13.24 22.67
C ARG A 133 14.52 -13.11 23.58
N ARG A 134 13.98 -14.27 23.98
CA ARG A 134 13.08 -14.39 25.13
C ARG A 134 13.78 -13.85 26.37
#